data_AF-A0A938VMA6-F1
#
_entry.id   AF-A0A938VMA6-F1
#
_cell.length_a   1.000
_cell.length_b   1.000
_cell.length_c   1.000
_cell.angle_alpha   90.00
_cell.angle_beta   90.00
_cell.angle_gamma   90.00
#
_symmetry.space_group_name_H-M   'P 1'
#
loop_
_entity.id
_entity.type
_entity.pdbx_description
1 polymer ?
#
loop_
_entity_poly.entity_id
_entity_poly.type
_entity_poly.pdbx_seq_one_letter_code
_entity_poly.pdbx_strand_id
1 'polypeptide(L)'
;MELQPLDPKKLRTFSNDRDLLRDLFTYLDYVGEHSVKRMTRTNEIPRADSVRIAKLMGDPELVNASKETGGAQWIDFIDLLALQLGLVHYDIKGVYRGYTSSEPSFLENFITVNQARLDKFLDLTPLKQEKQILDTLIHATSLDEYRDFSNNEFYKTGILGELDSFYQWGAATGIMPTLKFPEARLFLFDILKNCPPNEWLSAESLIAYLKASHPYFLIPQNAPKADKWGHAITRYGNFYEGKDNWSHNEKPIPDDDPDGFERVEGRYVERFLENIPLTMRFVDVAYNPASYKGLHPSRGM
;
A
#
# COMPACT_ATOMS: atom_id res chain seq x y z
N MET A 1 -23.61 11.69 -7.58
CA MET A 1 -23.04 10.58 -6.79
C MET A 1 -23.92 10.45 -5.56
N GLU A 2 -24.68 9.36 -5.43
CA GLU A 2 -25.52 9.10 -4.26
C GLU A 2 -24.92 7.94 -3.49
N LEU A 3 -24.06 8.26 -2.51
CA LEU A 3 -23.49 7.26 -1.60
C LEU A 3 -24.45 7.03 -0.44
N GLN A 4 -24.55 5.77 0.00
CA GLN A 4 -25.44 5.40 1.09
C GLN A 4 -24.74 5.65 2.43
N PRO A 5 -25.38 6.38 3.37
CA PRO A 5 -24.89 6.49 4.73
C PRO A 5 -24.79 5.12 5.41
N LEU A 6 -23.82 5.00 6.32
CA LEU A 6 -23.54 3.78 7.09
C LEU A 6 -23.60 4.09 8.59
N ASP A 7 -24.17 3.19 9.39
CA ASP A 7 -24.12 3.28 10.85
C ASP A 7 -22.94 2.43 11.37
N PRO A 8 -21.87 3.03 11.92
CA PRO A 8 -20.68 2.30 12.35
C PRO A 8 -20.88 1.52 13.65
N LYS A 9 -22.00 1.68 14.39
CA LYS A 9 -22.17 1.11 15.74
C LYS A 9 -22.00 -0.40 15.85
N LYS A 10 -22.23 -1.14 14.76
CA LYS A 10 -22.08 -2.61 14.71
C LYS A 10 -20.80 -3.05 14.00
N LEU A 11 -20.00 -2.09 13.55
CA LEU A 11 -18.77 -2.33 12.81
C LEU A 11 -17.58 -2.10 13.73
N ARG A 12 -16.47 -2.74 13.39
CA ARG A 12 -15.18 -2.43 14.01
C ARG A 12 -14.58 -1.25 13.27
N THR A 13 -14.57 -0.09 13.91
CA THR A 13 -13.96 1.12 13.35
C THR A 13 -12.47 1.16 13.63
N PHE A 14 -11.70 1.68 12.68
CA PHE A 14 -10.28 1.96 12.84
C PHE A 14 -9.98 3.39 12.37
N SER A 15 -9.22 4.10 13.19
CA SER A 15 -8.72 5.45 12.93
C SER A 15 -7.22 5.43 13.11
N ASN A 16 -6.51 5.99 12.14
CA ASN A 16 -5.06 6.11 12.25
C ASN A 16 -4.68 7.20 13.25
N ASP A 17 -4.05 6.80 14.35
CA ASP A 17 -3.55 7.66 15.42
C ASP A 17 -2.09 8.11 15.21
N ARG A 18 -1.43 7.58 14.17
CA ARG A 18 -0.04 7.91 13.84
C ARG A 18 0.04 9.15 12.97
N ASP A 19 0.85 10.11 13.40
CA ASP A 19 1.10 11.33 12.66
C ASP A 19 2.29 11.13 11.71
N LEU A 20 1.98 10.92 10.43
CA LEU A 20 2.96 10.61 9.40
C LEU A 20 4.07 11.66 9.28
N LEU A 21 3.73 12.96 9.37
CA LEU A 21 4.72 14.02 9.22
C LEU A 21 5.64 14.08 10.44
N ARG A 22 5.05 14.00 11.64
CA ARG A 22 5.82 13.91 12.90
C ARG A 22 6.74 12.70 12.91
N ASP A 23 6.23 11.54 12.51
CA ASP A 23 6.96 10.28 12.55
C ASP A 23 8.08 10.25 11.49
N LEU A 24 7.85 10.87 10.31
CA LEU A 24 8.89 11.10 9.30
C LEU A 24 10.04 11.95 9.87
N PHE A 25 9.75 13.08 10.52
CA PHE A 25 10.80 13.90 11.13
C PHE A 25 11.50 13.18 12.29
N THR A 26 10.75 12.46 13.13
CA THR A 26 11.31 11.65 14.21
C THR A 26 12.31 10.63 13.69
N TYR A 27 11.98 9.97 12.57
CA TYR A 27 12.88 9.05 11.90
C TYR A 27 14.12 9.77 11.35
N LEU A 28 13.95 10.90 10.64
CA LEU A 28 15.03 11.66 10.02
C LEU A 28 16.04 12.19 11.05
N ASP A 29 15.54 12.72 12.17
CA ASP A 29 16.38 13.18 13.28
C ASP A 29 17.20 12.01 13.85
N TYR A 30 16.55 10.85 14.08
CA TYR A 30 17.23 9.68 14.61
C TYR A 30 18.37 9.20 13.69
N VAL A 31 18.10 9.00 12.39
CA VAL A 31 19.11 8.51 11.44
C VAL A 31 20.13 9.58 11.04
N GLY A 32 19.82 10.86 11.26
CA GLY A 32 20.78 11.96 11.09
C GLY A 32 21.80 12.04 12.22
N GLU A 33 21.38 11.72 13.46
CA GLU A 33 22.24 11.74 14.64
C GLU A 33 23.01 10.43 14.86
N HIS A 34 22.53 9.33 14.29
CA HIS A 34 23.08 7.99 14.53
C HIS A 34 23.58 7.34 13.23
N SER A 35 24.75 6.71 13.29
CA SER A 35 25.25 5.89 12.18
C SER A 35 24.51 4.56 12.09
N VAL A 36 23.30 4.58 11.52
CA VAL A 36 22.47 3.38 11.35
C VAL A 36 22.94 2.58 10.14
N LYS A 37 23.47 1.38 10.40
CA LYS A 37 23.87 0.40 9.37
C LYS A 37 22.74 -0.59 9.13
N ARG A 38 22.23 -0.67 7.90
CA ARG A 38 21.19 -1.64 7.51
C ARG A 38 21.72 -3.07 7.56
N MET A 39 20.81 -4.03 7.70
CA MET A 39 21.17 -5.45 7.78
C MET A 39 21.75 -5.96 6.46
N THR A 40 22.85 -6.72 6.52
CA THR A 40 23.60 -7.11 5.32
C THR A 40 22.84 -8.01 4.35
N ARG A 41 21.82 -8.74 4.80
CA ARG A 41 21.08 -9.69 3.97
C ARG A 41 19.72 -9.16 3.56
N THR A 42 18.91 -8.73 4.52
CA THR A 42 17.53 -8.31 4.29
C THR A 42 17.39 -6.83 3.97
N ASN A 43 18.48 -6.06 4.11
CA ASN A 43 18.47 -4.61 3.95
C ASN A 43 17.50 -3.86 4.89
N GLU A 44 17.05 -4.46 5.98
CA GLU A 44 16.14 -3.80 6.93
C GLU A 44 16.91 -2.99 7.98
N ILE A 45 16.20 -2.11 8.70
CA ILE A 45 16.73 -1.41 9.86
C ILE A 45 16.98 -2.43 10.99
N PRO A 46 18.15 -2.40 11.66
CA PRO A 46 18.40 -3.31 12.77
C PRO A 46 17.35 -3.16 13.88
N ARG A 47 16.92 -4.30 14.43
CA ARG A 47 15.93 -4.34 15.52
C ARG A 47 16.20 -3.37 16.66
N ALA A 48 17.46 -3.18 17.06
CA ALA A 48 17.83 -2.28 18.14
C ALA A 48 17.52 -0.81 17.81
N ASP A 49 17.75 -0.40 16.56
CA ASP A 49 17.43 0.93 16.06
C ASP A 49 15.92 1.09 15.84
N SER A 50 15.25 0.08 15.25
CA SER A 50 13.79 0.06 15.11
C SER A 50 13.07 0.26 16.45
N VAL A 51 13.51 -0.41 17.51
CA VAL A 51 12.93 -0.25 18.86
C VAL A 51 13.16 1.15 19.43
N ARG A 52 14.29 1.81 19.13
CA ARG A 52 14.56 3.18 19.60
C ARG A 52 13.72 4.19 18.84
N ILE A 53 13.63 4.06 17.52
CA ILE A 53 12.75 4.88 16.67
C ILE A 53 11.30 4.75 17.14
N ALA A 54 10.82 3.52 17.36
CA ALA A 54 9.46 3.28 17.86
C ALA A 54 9.17 3.98 19.19
N LYS A 55 10.14 4.01 20.11
CA LYS A 55 10.01 4.72 21.39
C LYS A 55 9.93 6.23 21.21
N LEU A 56 10.66 6.79 20.26
CA LEU A 56 10.64 8.23 19.96
C LEU A 56 9.30 8.64 19.33
N MET A 57 8.71 7.77 18.49
CA MET A 57 7.37 7.97 17.91
C MET A 57 6.24 7.87 18.96
N GLY A 58 6.53 7.29 20.13
CA GLY A 58 5.62 7.28 21.28
C GLY A 58 4.48 6.27 21.20
N ASP A 59 4.54 5.29 20.31
CA ASP A 59 3.53 4.23 20.12
C ASP A 59 3.98 2.91 20.80
N PRO A 60 3.33 2.48 21.90
CA PRO A 60 3.64 1.22 22.57
C PRO A 60 3.44 -0.03 21.69
N GLU A 61 2.46 -0.03 20.80
CA GLU A 61 2.21 -1.14 19.87
C GLU A 61 3.36 -1.25 18.87
N LEU A 62 3.84 -0.11 18.37
CA LEU A 62 5.00 -0.06 17.48
C LEU A 62 6.27 -0.58 18.15
N VAL A 63 6.45 -0.29 19.44
CA VAL A 63 7.55 -0.83 20.25
C VAL A 63 7.44 -2.35 20.38
N ASN A 64 6.24 -2.88 20.60
CA ASN A 64 6.01 -4.32 20.73
C ASN A 64 6.22 -5.04 19.40
N ALA A 65 5.67 -4.53 18.30
CA ALA A 65 5.91 -5.05 16.95
C ALA A 65 7.41 -5.11 16.63
N SER A 66 8.14 -4.00 16.85
CA SER A 66 9.60 -3.95 16.65
C SER A 66 10.36 -5.00 17.49
N LYS A 67 9.84 -5.35 18.68
CA LYS A 67 10.44 -6.39 19.52
C LYS A 67 10.11 -7.79 19.02
N GLU A 68 8.91 -8.07 18.55
CA GLU A 68 8.49 -9.44 18.25
C GLU A 68 9.03 -9.91 16.90
N THR A 69 8.90 -9.08 15.87
CA THR A 69 9.23 -9.44 14.48
C THR A 69 10.57 -8.90 14.01
N GLY A 70 11.23 -8.05 14.80
CA GLY A 70 12.53 -7.45 14.44
C GLY A 70 12.43 -6.23 13.52
N GLY A 71 11.23 -5.86 13.12
CA GLY A 71 10.88 -4.67 12.35
C GLY A 71 9.40 -4.33 12.58
N ALA A 72 9.01 -3.10 12.28
CA ALA A 72 7.63 -2.65 12.37
C ALA A 72 7.20 -2.01 11.05
N GLN A 73 6.09 -2.51 10.47
CA GLN A 73 5.61 -2.12 9.14
C GLN A 73 5.50 -0.59 8.97
N TRP A 74 5.13 0.13 10.03
CA TRP A 74 5.08 1.59 10.01
C TRP A 74 6.47 2.24 9.90
N ILE A 75 7.47 1.74 10.63
CA ILE A 75 8.85 2.25 10.55
C ILE A 75 9.43 1.97 9.16
N ASP A 76 9.21 0.76 8.64
CA ASP A 76 9.66 0.39 7.30
C ASP A 76 9.00 1.27 6.24
N PHE A 77 7.71 1.58 6.41
CA PHE A 77 7.01 2.55 5.56
C PHE A 77 7.60 3.96 5.63
N ILE A 78 7.88 4.47 6.84
CA ILE A 78 8.47 5.81 7.02
C ILE A 78 9.89 5.88 6.40
N ASP A 79 10.69 4.83 6.59
CA ASP A 79 12.03 4.68 5.98
C ASP A 79 11.95 4.74 4.44
N LEU A 80 11.05 3.95 3.85
CA LEU A 80 10.84 3.92 2.41
C LEU A 80 10.28 5.24 1.87
N LEU A 81 9.37 5.89 2.61
CA LEU A 81 8.87 7.21 2.25
C LEU A 81 9.99 8.25 2.24
N ALA A 82 10.85 8.26 3.26
CA ALA A 82 12.01 9.15 3.32
C ALA A 82 12.96 8.92 2.14
N LEU A 83 13.16 7.66 1.73
CA LEU A 83 13.95 7.30 0.55
C LEU A 83 13.29 7.83 -0.75
N GLN A 84 11.99 7.63 -0.96
CA GLN A 84 11.30 8.09 -2.17
C GLN A 84 11.25 9.62 -2.28
N LEU A 85 11.13 10.32 -1.14
CA LEU A 85 11.26 11.78 -1.08
C LEU A 85 12.69 12.27 -1.35
N GLY A 86 13.68 11.36 -1.36
CA GLY A 86 15.09 11.67 -1.51
C GLY A 86 15.69 12.38 -0.30
N LEU A 87 15.06 12.24 0.87
CA LEU A 87 15.52 12.80 2.14
C LEU A 87 16.60 11.94 2.77
N VAL A 88 16.59 10.63 2.50
CA VAL A 88 17.67 9.71 2.84
C VAL A 88 18.18 8.98 1.61
N HIS A 89 19.39 8.42 1.74
CA HIS A 89 20.01 7.56 0.74
C HIS A 89 20.67 6.36 1.42
N TYR A 90 20.46 5.20 0.82
CA TYR A 90 21.14 3.94 1.09
C TYR A 90 21.09 3.07 -0.18
N ASP A 91 21.96 2.07 -0.26
CA ASP A 91 21.97 1.08 -1.34
C ASP A 91 20.73 0.18 -1.28
N ILE A 92 20.02 0.09 -2.39
CA ILE A 92 18.85 -0.78 -2.58
C ILE A 92 19.09 -1.89 -3.62
N LYS A 93 20.27 -1.90 -4.26
CA LYS A 93 20.63 -2.91 -5.27
C LYS A 93 21.48 -4.01 -4.67
N GLY A 94 22.37 -3.64 -3.76
CA GLY A 94 23.33 -4.54 -3.16
C GLY A 94 24.29 -5.16 -4.19
N VAL A 95 25.07 -6.14 -3.75
CA VAL A 95 26.05 -6.84 -4.59
C VAL A 95 25.89 -8.34 -4.44
N TYR A 96 25.80 -9.07 -5.54
CA TYR A 96 25.84 -10.53 -5.56
C TYR A 96 27.24 -11.05 -5.23
N ARG A 97 27.38 -11.92 -4.22
CA ARG A 97 28.69 -12.38 -3.72
C ARG A 97 28.96 -13.90 -3.76
N GLY A 98 28.28 -14.70 -4.59
CA GLY A 98 28.79 -16.03 -4.96
C GLY A 98 27.76 -17.14 -5.21
N TYR A 99 28.29 -18.28 -5.72
CA TYR A 99 27.63 -19.40 -6.42
C TYR A 99 26.37 -20.04 -5.80
N THR A 100 26.03 -19.79 -4.53
CA THR A 100 24.88 -20.41 -3.83
C THR A 100 23.85 -19.41 -3.28
N SER A 101 24.05 -18.10 -3.49
CA SER A 101 23.12 -17.05 -3.01
C SER A 101 22.29 -16.52 -4.17
N SER A 102 20.96 -16.64 -4.10
CA SER A 102 20.01 -16.02 -5.03
C SER A 102 19.73 -14.54 -4.73
N GLU A 103 20.20 -14.04 -3.59
CA GLU A 103 19.93 -12.69 -3.09
C GLU A 103 21.20 -11.81 -3.00
N PRO A 104 21.09 -10.50 -3.25
CA PRO A 104 22.17 -9.52 -3.09
C PRO A 104 22.58 -9.36 -1.61
N SER A 105 23.70 -8.68 -1.36
CA SER A 105 24.20 -8.38 -0.02
C SER A 105 24.65 -6.93 0.14
N PHE A 106 24.51 -6.38 1.35
CA PHE A 106 24.62 -4.95 1.70
C PHE A 106 25.65 -4.74 2.82
N LEU A 107 26.95 -4.69 2.50
CA LEU A 107 28.00 -4.79 3.52
C LEU A 107 28.20 -3.50 4.31
N GLU A 108 28.25 -2.34 3.66
CA GLU A 108 28.46 -1.03 4.29
C GLU A 108 27.32 -0.09 3.97
N ASN A 109 26.10 -0.59 4.17
CA ASN A 109 24.90 0.14 3.79
C ASN A 109 24.37 1.00 4.95
N PHE A 110 24.99 2.16 5.13
CA PHE A 110 24.53 3.14 6.11
C PHE A 110 23.46 4.05 5.51
N ILE A 111 22.48 4.39 6.34
CA ILE A 111 21.49 5.41 6.00
C ILE A 111 22.17 6.77 6.09
N THR A 112 22.03 7.58 5.04
CA THR A 112 22.60 8.93 4.97
C THR A 112 21.51 9.95 4.71
N VAL A 113 21.41 10.98 5.55
CA VAL A 113 20.46 12.08 5.33
C VAL A 113 21.00 13.03 4.26
N ASN A 114 20.15 13.34 3.28
CA ASN A 114 20.45 14.34 2.27
C ASN A 114 20.08 15.73 2.80
N GLN A 115 21.02 16.35 3.52
CA GLN A 115 20.77 17.64 4.18
C GLN A 115 20.21 18.71 3.24
N ALA A 116 20.77 18.84 2.03
CA ALA A 116 20.31 19.84 1.08
C ALA A 116 18.88 19.61 0.57
N ARG A 117 18.39 18.36 0.56
CA ARG A 117 17.00 18.03 0.26
C ARG A 117 16.11 18.25 1.48
N LEU A 118 16.59 17.88 2.67
CA LEU A 118 15.89 18.11 3.93
C LEU A 118 15.65 19.60 4.18
N ASP A 119 16.67 20.45 4.03
CA ASP A 119 16.54 21.91 4.19
C ASP A 119 15.47 22.47 3.25
N LYS A 120 15.49 22.06 1.97
CA LYS A 120 14.47 22.47 1.00
C LYS A 120 13.07 21.99 1.34
N PHE A 121 12.94 20.82 1.98
CA PHE A 121 11.67 20.29 2.43
C PHE A 121 11.17 21.03 3.68
N LEU A 122 12.07 21.38 4.60
CA LEU A 122 11.80 22.19 5.79
C LEU A 122 11.40 23.63 5.45
N ASP A 123 11.91 24.18 4.35
CA ASP A 123 11.54 25.51 3.84
C ASP A 123 10.10 25.56 3.29
N LEU A 124 9.45 24.41 3.08
CA LEU A 124 8.06 24.34 2.65
C LEU A 124 7.11 24.60 3.83
N THR A 125 5.95 25.17 3.51
CA THR A 125 4.85 25.23 4.49
C THR A 125 4.35 23.81 4.80
N PRO A 126 3.76 23.55 5.99
CA PRO A 126 3.23 22.23 6.34
C PRO A 126 2.30 21.63 5.27
N LEU A 127 1.38 22.44 4.73
CA LEU A 127 0.50 22.02 3.63
C LEU A 127 1.25 21.58 2.37
N LYS A 128 2.38 22.22 2.04
CA LYS A 128 3.21 21.84 0.89
C LYS A 128 4.02 20.59 1.17
N GLN A 129 4.44 20.37 2.42
CA GLN A 129 5.09 19.12 2.85
C GLN A 129 4.12 17.95 2.72
N GLU A 130 2.92 18.08 3.28
CA GLU A 130 1.85 17.07 3.16
C GLU A 130 1.49 16.80 1.70
N LYS A 131 1.37 17.85 0.88
CA LYS A 131 1.12 17.68 -0.56
C LYS A 131 2.26 16.93 -1.26
N GLN A 132 3.52 17.24 -0.95
CA GLN A 132 4.66 16.54 -1.54
C GLN A 132 4.70 15.06 -1.12
N ILE A 133 4.33 14.76 0.12
CA ILE A 133 4.16 13.39 0.60
C ILE A 133 3.04 12.70 -0.19
N LEU A 134 1.86 13.31 -0.29
CA LEU A 134 0.73 12.78 -1.04
C LEU A 134 1.10 12.52 -2.51
N ASP A 135 1.75 13.49 -3.17
CA ASP A 135 2.20 13.36 -4.56
C ASP A 135 3.20 12.20 -4.69
N THR A 136 4.08 12.00 -3.72
CA THR A 136 5.02 10.87 -3.68
C THR A 136 4.29 9.54 -3.57
N LEU A 137 3.32 9.43 -2.66
CA LEU A 137 2.52 8.22 -2.47
C LEU A 137 1.65 7.90 -3.70
N ILE A 138 1.05 8.91 -4.32
CA ILE A 138 0.22 8.77 -5.53
C ILE A 138 1.03 8.24 -6.71
N HIS A 139 2.26 8.72 -6.89
CA HIS A 139 3.08 8.35 -8.05
C HIS A 139 4.00 7.16 -7.77
N ALA A 140 4.02 6.63 -6.55
CA ALA A 140 4.76 5.43 -6.22
C ALA A 140 4.16 4.23 -6.99
N THR A 141 4.94 3.63 -7.90
CA THR A 141 4.58 2.34 -8.52
C THR A 141 4.65 1.21 -7.50
N SER A 142 5.56 1.35 -6.53
CA SER A 142 5.68 0.56 -5.33
C SER A 142 6.36 1.43 -4.27
N LEU A 143 5.98 1.24 -3.00
CA LEU A 143 6.74 1.80 -1.88
C LEU A 143 7.90 0.88 -1.47
N ASP A 144 8.00 -0.31 -2.04
CA ASP A 144 9.08 -1.25 -1.75
C ASP A 144 10.38 -0.88 -2.48
N GLU A 145 11.49 -1.30 -1.90
CA GLU A 145 12.85 -1.13 -2.43
C GLU A 145 13.06 -1.79 -3.80
N TYR A 146 12.35 -2.88 -4.12
CA TYR A 146 12.60 -3.68 -5.34
C TYR A 146 11.80 -3.29 -6.59
N ARG A 147 10.92 -2.27 -6.52
CA ARG A 147 10.14 -1.69 -7.65
C ARG A 147 9.66 -2.72 -8.70
N ASP A 148 8.95 -3.76 -8.26
CA ASP A 148 8.33 -4.76 -9.13
C ASP A 148 6.80 -4.55 -9.24
N PHE A 149 6.21 -4.95 -10.37
CA PHE A 149 4.77 -4.91 -10.64
C PHE A 149 3.96 -5.78 -9.66
N SER A 150 4.62 -6.72 -9.00
CA SER A 150 4.11 -7.53 -7.89
C SER A 150 3.87 -6.75 -6.60
N ASN A 151 4.21 -5.46 -6.56
CA ASN A 151 4.34 -4.72 -5.32
C ASN A 151 3.49 -3.46 -5.31
N ASN A 152 2.18 -3.66 -5.30
CA ASN A 152 1.15 -2.61 -5.32
C ASN A 152 -0.02 -2.97 -4.39
N GLU A 153 -1.03 -2.11 -4.28
CA GLU A 153 -2.17 -2.26 -3.38
C GLU A 153 -3.04 -3.50 -3.61
N PHE A 154 -2.90 -4.18 -4.77
CA PHE A 154 -3.54 -5.48 -4.95
C PHE A 154 -2.85 -6.56 -4.12
N TYR A 155 -1.52 -6.56 -4.07
CA TYR A 155 -0.74 -7.72 -3.62
C TYR A 155 -0.16 -7.56 -2.23
N LYS A 156 -0.17 -6.33 -1.68
CA LYS A 156 0.26 -6.06 -0.32
C LYS A 156 -0.91 -5.60 0.53
N THR A 157 -1.07 -6.23 1.68
CA THR A 157 -1.90 -5.69 2.77
C THR A 157 -1.37 -4.30 3.14
N GLY A 158 -2.28 -3.35 3.33
CA GLY A 158 -1.92 -2.00 3.76
C GLY A 158 -1.20 -2.02 5.12
N ILE A 159 -0.35 -1.03 5.38
CA ILE A 159 0.43 -0.93 6.63
C ILE A 159 -0.47 -0.83 7.88
N LEU A 160 -1.68 -0.31 7.69
CA LEU A 160 -2.71 -0.14 8.71
C LEU A 160 -4.00 -0.92 8.38
N GLY A 161 -4.01 -1.60 7.23
CA GLY A 161 -5.19 -2.28 6.69
C GLY A 161 -5.32 -3.70 7.19
N GLU A 162 -6.54 -4.23 7.12
CA GLU A 162 -6.86 -5.60 7.53
C GLU A 162 -7.35 -6.44 6.34
N LEU A 163 -7.57 -5.84 5.18
CA LEU A 163 -8.05 -6.55 4.00
C LEU A 163 -6.96 -7.43 3.38
N ASP A 164 -7.39 -8.61 2.94
CA ASP A 164 -6.50 -9.56 2.27
C ASP A 164 -5.99 -9.00 0.93
N SER A 165 -4.79 -9.42 0.55
CA SER A 165 -4.25 -9.18 -0.78
C SER A 165 -4.70 -10.23 -1.79
N PHE A 166 -4.70 -9.85 -3.06
CA PHE A 166 -4.81 -10.78 -4.18
C PHE A 166 -3.58 -11.69 -4.24
N TYR A 167 -3.79 -12.89 -4.76
CA TYR A 167 -2.68 -13.73 -5.17
C TYR A 167 -1.94 -13.07 -6.34
N GLN A 168 -0.61 -13.03 -6.26
CA GLN A 168 0.23 -12.34 -7.25
C GLN A 168 0.20 -13.04 -8.63
N TRP A 169 0.02 -14.36 -8.67
CA TRP A 169 0.14 -15.09 -9.94
C TRP A 169 -1.00 -14.77 -10.91
N GLY A 170 -0.69 -14.80 -12.21
CA GLY A 170 -1.62 -14.44 -13.27
C GLY A 170 -1.63 -12.93 -13.53
N ALA A 171 -2.37 -12.18 -12.72
CA ALA A 171 -2.62 -10.76 -12.96
C ALA A 171 -1.34 -9.91 -12.94
N ALA A 172 -0.34 -10.25 -12.09
CA ALA A 172 0.89 -9.45 -11.96
C ALA A 172 1.69 -9.39 -13.28
N THR A 173 1.56 -10.41 -14.12
CA THR A 173 2.22 -10.52 -15.42
C THR A 173 1.27 -10.40 -16.60
N GLY A 174 -0.03 -10.39 -16.33
CA GLY A 174 -1.11 -10.16 -17.29
C GLY A 174 -1.47 -8.69 -17.34
N ILE A 175 -2.55 -8.31 -16.65
CA ILE A 175 -3.13 -6.96 -16.77
C ILE A 175 -2.35 -5.90 -15.97
N MET A 176 -1.70 -6.29 -14.87
CA MET A 176 -1.13 -5.35 -13.91
C MET A 176 -0.12 -4.36 -14.50
N PRO A 177 0.82 -4.78 -15.38
CA PRO A 177 1.78 -3.85 -15.99
C PRO A 177 1.15 -2.76 -16.87
N THR A 178 -0.13 -2.89 -17.20
CA THR A 178 -0.85 -1.95 -18.06
C THR A 178 -1.70 -0.95 -17.29
N LEU A 179 -1.84 -1.14 -15.98
CA LEU A 179 -2.65 -0.28 -15.14
C LEU A 179 -1.93 1.02 -14.82
N LYS A 180 -2.72 2.09 -14.82
CA LYS A 180 -2.29 3.45 -14.56
C LYS A 180 -2.68 3.84 -13.14
N PHE A 181 -1.94 3.30 -12.17
CA PHE A 181 -2.26 3.48 -10.75
C PHE A 181 -2.29 4.95 -10.29
N PRO A 182 -1.34 5.82 -10.65
CA PRO A 182 -1.42 7.23 -10.26
C PRO A 182 -2.71 7.90 -10.72
N GLU A 183 -3.13 7.63 -11.96
CA GLU A 183 -4.36 8.16 -12.54
C GLU A 183 -5.61 7.60 -11.84
N ALA A 184 -5.64 6.29 -11.55
CA ALA A 184 -6.73 5.68 -10.79
C ALA A 184 -6.84 6.24 -9.37
N ARG A 185 -5.72 6.43 -8.66
CA ARG A 185 -5.68 7.03 -7.32
C ARG A 185 -6.17 8.47 -7.33
N LEU A 186 -5.67 9.30 -8.26
CA LEU A 186 -6.11 10.68 -8.43
C LEU A 186 -7.61 10.76 -8.73
N PHE A 187 -8.11 9.87 -9.59
CA PHE A 187 -9.52 9.76 -9.89
C PHE A 187 -10.36 9.41 -8.65
N LEU A 188 -9.93 8.45 -7.84
CA LEU A 188 -10.62 8.11 -6.59
C LEU A 188 -10.58 9.28 -5.58
N PHE A 189 -9.45 9.99 -5.46
CA PHE A 189 -9.41 11.22 -4.65
C PHE A 189 -10.34 12.31 -5.17
N ASP A 190 -10.48 12.44 -6.50
CA ASP A 190 -11.43 13.38 -7.12
C ASP A 190 -12.88 13.05 -6.80
N ILE A 191 -13.19 11.77 -6.57
CA ILE A 191 -14.49 11.33 -6.08
C ILE A 191 -14.63 11.64 -4.59
N LEU A 192 -13.66 11.21 -3.77
CA LEU A 192 -13.70 11.33 -2.31
C LEU A 192 -13.78 12.78 -1.83
N LYS A 193 -13.17 13.74 -2.54
CA LYS A 193 -13.25 15.17 -2.18
C LYS A 193 -14.68 15.72 -2.20
N ASN A 194 -15.60 15.06 -2.92
CA ASN A 194 -17.00 15.48 -3.02
C ASN A 194 -17.90 14.79 -1.99
N CYS A 195 -17.35 13.87 -1.18
CA CYS A 195 -18.08 13.25 -0.08
C CYS A 195 -18.24 14.24 1.09
N PRO A 196 -19.36 14.21 1.82
CA PRO A 196 -19.51 15.00 3.02
C PRO A 196 -18.47 14.61 4.08
N PRO A 197 -17.80 15.58 4.72
CA PRO A 197 -16.85 15.29 5.79
C PRO A 197 -17.59 14.80 7.04
N ASN A 198 -16.94 13.96 7.84
CA ASN A 198 -17.46 13.41 9.10
C ASN A 198 -18.73 12.54 8.95
N GLU A 199 -18.97 11.99 7.77
CA GLU A 199 -20.06 11.04 7.54
C GLU A 199 -19.50 9.66 7.20
N TRP A 200 -20.11 8.63 7.77
CA TRP A 200 -19.83 7.24 7.42
C TRP A 200 -20.60 6.88 6.15
N LEU A 201 -19.87 6.44 5.13
CA LEU A 201 -20.43 6.08 3.82
C LEU A 201 -20.09 4.63 3.49
N SER A 202 -21.02 3.94 2.86
CA SER A 202 -20.83 2.55 2.46
C SER A 202 -19.87 2.43 1.26
N ALA A 203 -18.79 1.65 1.43
CA ALA A 203 -17.90 1.28 0.33
C ALA A 203 -18.65 0.54 -0.78
N GLU A 204 -19.64 -0.31 -0.44
CA GLU A 204 -20.50 -1.00 -1.41
C GLU A 204 -21.23 0.00 -2.31
N SER A 205 -21.76 1.10 -1.75
CA SER A 205 -22.44 2.12 -2.54
C SER A 205 -21.49 2.90 -3.47
N LEU A 206 -20.23 3.10 -3.05
CA LEU A 206 -19.18 3.69 -3.88
C LEU A 206 -18.80 2.75 -5.04
N ILE A 207 -18.65 1.46 -4.76
CA ILE A 207 -18.38 0.43 -5.77
C ILE A 207 -19.53 0.34 -6.77
N ALA A 208 -20.79 0.37 -6.30
CA ALA A 208 -21.96 0.38 -7.16
C ALA A 208 -22.00 1.63 -8.06
N TYR A 209 -21.68 2.81 -7.51
CA TYR A 209 -21.57 4.05 -8.30
C TYR A 209 -20.51 3.95 -9.40
N LEU A 210 -19.32 3.43 -9.05
CA LEU A 210 -18.22 3.23 -10.00
C LEU A 210 -18.60 2.22 -11.09
N LYS A 211 -19.21 1.09 -10.73
CA LYS A 211 -19.69 0.09 -11.69
C LYS A 211 -20.69 0.68 -12.69
N ALA A 212 -21.59 1.54 -12.23
CA ALA A 212 -22.63 2.14 -13.08
C ALA A 212 -22.11 3.28 -13.96
N SER A 213 -21.24 4.14 -13.42
CA SER A 213 -20.85 5.40 -14.06
C SER A 213 -19.47 5.37 -14.69
N HIS A 214 -18.55 4.58 -14.13
CA HIS A 214 -17.13 4.52 -14.50
C HIS A 214 -16.63 3.07 -14.57
N PRO A 215 -17.30 2.18 -15.35
CA PRO A 215 -17.05 0.75 -15.34
C PRO A 215 -15.67 0.33 -15.84
N TYR A 216 -14.78 1.26 -16.22
CA TYR A 216 -13.44 1.04 -16.76
C TYR A 216 -12.41 2.01 -16.14
N PHE A 217 -12.66 2.50 -14.92
CA PHE A 217 -11.79 3.50 -14.28
C PHE A 217 -10.39 2.94 -13.96
N LEU A 218 -10.29 1.65 -13.64
CA LEU A 218 -9.04 0.98 -13.32
C LEU A 218 -8.52 0.17 -14.50
N ILE A 219 -9.28 -0.84 -14.94
CA ILE A 219 -8.92 -1.69 -16.08
C ILE A 219 -9.63 -1.16 -17.34
N PRO A 220 -8.89 -0.65 -18.34
CA PRO A 220 -9.49 -0.10 -19.54
C PRO A 220 -10.28 -1.15 -20.33
N GLN A 221 -11.34 -0.71 -21.03
CA GLN A 221 -12.13 -1.58 -21.92
C GLN A 221 -11.29 -2.29 -22.99
N ASN A 222 -10.26 -1.61 -23.49
CA ASN A 222 -9.34 -2.11 -24.51
C ASN A 222 -8.03 -2.64 -23.92
N ALA A 223 -8.07 -3.21 -22.71
CA ALA A 223 -6.96 -3.91 -22.09
C ALA A 223 -6.31 -4.95 -23.03
N PRO A 224 -5.00 -5.24 -22.89
CA PRO A 224 -4.35 -6.27 -23.69
C PRO A 224 -5.06 -7.61 -23.58
N LYS A 225 -5.16 -8.29 -24.73
CA LYS A 225 -5.77 -9.62 -24.83
C LYS A 225 -4.78 -10.75 -24.60
N ALA A 226 -3.51 -10.43 -24.35
CA ALA A 226 -2.49 -11.42 -24.04
C ALA A 226 -1.58 -10.94 -22.91
N ASP A 227 -1.10 -11.88 -22.10
CA ASP A 227 -0.07 -11.63 -21.08
C ASP A 227 1.32 -11.45 -21.71
N LYS A 228 2.33 -11.21 -20.86
CA LYS A 228 3.73 -11.05 -21.31
C LYS A 228 4.34 -12.28 -22.02
N TRP A 229 3.68 -13.44 -21.95
CA TRP A 229 4.10 -14.69 -22.60
C TRP A 229 3.22 -15.07 -23.80
N GLY A 230 2.23 -14.25 -24.15
CA GLY A 230 1.34 -14.46 -25.29
C GLY A 230 0.11 -15.32 -24.99
N HIS A 231 -0.16 -15.68 -23.75
CA HIS A 231 -1.39 -16.39 -23.40
C HIS A 231 -2.58 -15.43 -23.44
N ALA A 232 -3.70 -15.88 -23.98
CA ALA A 232 -4.92 -15.10 -24.00
C ALA A 232 -5.36 -14.75 -22.58
N ILE A 233 -5.61 -13.47 -22.32
CA ILE A 233 -6.19 -12.98 -21.07
C ILE A 233 -7.48 -12.22 -21.37
N THR A 234 -8.41 -12.31 -20.44
CA THR A 234 -9.60 -11.46 -20.42
C THR A 234 -9.44 -10.37 -19.37
N ARG A 235 -10.45 -9.53 -19.19
CA ARG A 235 -10.37 -8.39 -18.27
C ARG A 235 -10.14 -8.84 -16.83
N TYR A 236 -10.86 -9.88 -16.40
CA TYR A 236 -10.76 -10.43 -15.05
C TYR A 236 -10.18 -11.85 -14.97
N GLY A 237 -10.03 -12.54 -16.11
CA GLY A 237 -9.68 -13.97 -16.18
C GLY A 237 -8.27 -14.32 -15.71
N ASN A 238 -7.45 -13.34 -15.35
CA ASN A 238 -6.13 -13.53 -14.75
C ASN A 238 -6.08 -13.18 -13.26
N PHE A 239 -7.20 -12.76 -12.66
CA PHE A 239 -7.34 -12.67 -11.21
C PHE A 239 -7.89 -13.98 -10.69
N TYR A 240 -7.25 -14.48 -9.64
CA TYR A 240 -7.50 -15.80 -9.08
C TYR A 240 -8.08 -15.67 -7.68
N GLU A 241 -9.04 -16.55 -7.38
CA GLU A 241 -9.65 -16.62 -6.06
C GLU A 241 -9.74 -18.05 -5.54
N GLY A 242 -9.58 -18.22 -4.23
CA GLY A 242 -9.53 -19.52 -3.56
C GLY A 242 -10.22 -19.51 -2.19
N LYS A 243 -10.36 -20.68 -1.59
CA LYS A 243 -10.89 -20.81 -0.22
C LYS A 243 -9.85 -20.52 0.85
N ASP A 244 -8.58 -20.64 0.50
CA ASP A 244 -7.43 -20.41 1.37
C ASP A 244 -6.47 -19.46 0.66
N ASN A 245 -5.77 -18.62 1.41
CA ASN A 245 -4.65 -17.85 0.88
C ASN A 245 -3.59 -18.84 0.35
N TRP A 246 -3.12 -18.64 -0.89
CA TRP A 246 -2.05 -19.45 -1.52
C TRP A 246 -2.47 -20.87 -1.96
N SER A 247 -3.76 -21.10 -2.25
CA SER A 247 -4.26 -22.42 -2.63
C SER A 247 -3.91 -22.80 -4.08
N HIS A 248 -3.42 -24.02 -4.31
CA HIS A 248 -3.27 -24.56 -5.67
C HIS A 248 -4.60 -24.80 -6.41
N ASN A 249 -5.74 -24.61 -5.74
CA ASN A 249 -7.08 -24.77 -6.29
C ASN A 249 -7.76 -23.44 -6.64
N GLU A 250 -6.99 -22.35 -6.73
CA GLU A 250 -7.51 -21.06 -7.12
C GLU A 250 -8.12 -21.09 -8.53
N LYS A 251 -9.24 -20.37 -8.68
CA LYS A 251 -9.98 -20.30 -9.94
C LYS A 251 -9.92 -18.89 -10.50
N PRO A 252 -9.73 -18.73 -11.82
CA PRO A 252 -9.82 -17.43 -12.44
C PRO A 252 -11.25 -16.88 -12.32
N ILE A 253 -11.38 -15.57 -12.18
CA ILE A 253 -12.68 -14.89 -12.22
C ILE A 253 -13.18 -14.92 -13.67
N PRO A 254 -14.35 -15.54 -13.96
CA PRO A 254 -14.90 -15.55 -15.31
C PRO A 254 -15.18 -14.13 -15.83
N ASP A 255 -14.97 -13.91 -17.12
CA ASP A 255 -15.12 -12.57 -17.71
C ASP A 255 -16.59 -12.11 -17.79
N ASP A 256 -17.51 -13.07 -17.87
CA ASP A 256 -18.95 -12.88 -17.91
C ASP A 256 -19.61 -12.94 -16.53
N ASP A 257 -18.82 -13.05 -15.46
CA ASP A 257 -19.35 -13.08 -14.09
C ASP A 257 -20.00 -11.72 -13.76
N PRO A 258 -21.31 -11.67 -13.45
CA PRO A 258 -22.01 -10.40 -13.21
C PRO A 258 -21.42 -9.58 -12.06
N ASP A 259 -20.63 -10.19 -11.16
CA ASP A 259 -19.98 -9.52 -10.03
C ASP A 259 -18.45 -9.35 -10.19
N GLY A 260 -17.91 -9.58 -11.40
CA GLY A 260 -16.47 -9.48 -11.67
C GLY A 260 -15.89 -8.09 -11.36
N PHE A 261 -16.67 -7.03 -11.58
CA PHE A 261 -16.28 -5.66 -11.21
C PHE A 261 -16.05 -5.53 -9.70
N GLU A 262 -17.00 -5.99 -8.89
CA GLU A 262 -16.93 -5.95 -7.43
C GLU A 262 -15.76 -6.78 -6.90
N ARG A 263 -15.48 -7.93 -7.52
CA ARG A 263 -14.39 -8.83 -7.13
C ARG A 263 -13.00 -8.26 -7.42
N VAL A 264 -12.85 -7.46 -8.47
CA VAL A 264 -11.55 -6.93 -8.88
C VAL A 264 -11.41 -5.45 -8.56
N GLU A 265 -12.14 -4.60 -9.27
CA GLU A 265 -12.03 -3.15 -9.12
C GLU A 265 -12.70 -2.67 -7.83
N GLY A 266 -13.77 -3.33 -7.39
CA GLY A 266 -14.39 -3.06 -6.10
C GLY A 266 -13.45 -3.32 -4.93
N ARG A 267 -12.78 -4.47 -4.92
CA ARG A 267 -11.74 -4.75 -3.92
C ARG A 267 -10.59 -3.75 -3.99
N TYR A 268 -10.15 -3.36 -5.19
CA TYR A 268 -9.14 -2.31 -5.32
C TYR A 268 -9.55 -1.01 -4.62
N VAL A 269 -10.82 -0.59 -4.75
CA VAL A 269 -11.35 0.60 -4.04
C VAL A 269 -11.22 0.42 -2.54
N GLU A 270 -11.60 -0.74 -1.99
CA GLU A 270 -11.47 -1.01 -0.55
C GLU A 270 -10.01 -0.94 -0.08
N ARG A 271 -9.07 -1.55 -0.82
CA ARG A 271 -7.63 -1.52 -0.48
C ARG A 271 -7.04 -0.13 -0.66
N PHE A 272 -7.52 0.63 -1.65
CA PHE A 272 -7.13 2.01 -1.82
C PHE A 272 -7.51 2.83 -0.59
N LEU A 273 -8.73 2.66 -0.05
CA LEU A 273 -9.19 3.36 1.16
C LEU A 273 -8.34 3.03 2.39
N GLU A 274 -7.95 1.76 2.57
CA GLU A 274 -7.03 1.33 3.64
C GLU A 274 -5.57 1.79 3.46
N ASN A 275 -5.20 2.24 2.25
CA ASN A 275 -3.83 2.62 1.94
C ASN A 275 -3.60 4.13 2.15
N ILE A 276 -3.49 4.92 1.07
CA ILE A 276 -3.10 6.33 1.12
C ILE A 276 -4.09 7.17 1.95
N PRO A 277 -5.42 7.07 1.76
CA PRO A 277 -6.39 7.87 2.51
C PRO A 277 -6.32 7.61 4.02
N LEU A 278 -6.27 6.35 4.46
CA LEU A 278 -6.13 6.01 5.88
C LEU A 278 -4.77 6.41 6.45
N THR A 279 -3.69 6.14 5.71
CA THR A 279 -2.32 6.50 6.10
C THR A 279 -2.13 8.01 6.27
N MET A 280 -2.74 8.81 5.39
CA MET A 280 -2.74 10.27 5.45
C MET A 280 -3.83 10.85 6.36
N ARG A 281 -4.61 10.00 7.05
CA ARG A 281 -5.70 10.38 7.97
C ARG A 281 -6.82 11.19 7.30
N PHE A 282 -7.04 10.96 6.01
CA PHE A 282 -8.15 11.58 5.27
C PHE A 282 -9.48 10.84 5.48
N VAL A 283 -9.42 9.56 5.86
CA VAL A 283 -10.59 8.74 6.14
C VAL A 283 -10.35 7.90 7.39
N ASP A 284 -11.45 7.59 8.07
CA ASP A 284 -11.54 6.45 8.98
C ASP A 284 -12.23 5.29 8.24
N VAL A 285 -11.98 4.07 8.68
CA VAL A 285 -12.52 2.85 8.05
C VAL A 285 -13.30 2.02 9.06
N ALA A 286 -14.27 1.26 8.57
CA ALA A 286 -15.10 0.40 9.40
C ALA A 286 -15.26 -0.96 8.73
N TYR A 287 -15.06 -2.02 9.51
CA TYR A 287 -15.05 -3.39 9.05
C TYR A 287 -16.19 -4.20 9.66
N ASN A 288 -16.66 -5.17 8.88
CA ASN A 288 -17.51 -6.21 9.41
C ASN A 288 -16.75 -7.04 10.46
N PRO A 289 -17.28 -7.21 11.69
CA PRO A 289 -16.60 -8.00 12.72
C PRO A 289 -16.59 -9.50 12.42
N ALA A 290 -17.44 -9.98 11.50
CA ALA A 290 -17.48 -11.38 11.12
C ALA A 290 -16.36 -11.72 10.11
N SER A 291 -15.63 -12.80 10.35
CA SER A 291 -14.67 -13.33 9.38
C SER A 291 -15.36 -13.62 8.04
N TYR A 292 -14.77 -13.14 6.96
CA TYR A 292 -15.27 -13.38 5.61
C TYR A 292 -15.27 -14.88 5.29
N LYS A 293 -16.42 -15.40 4.84
CA LYS A 293 -16.62 -16.83 4.54
C LYS A 293 -16.64 -17.16 3.04
N GLY A 294 -16.35 -16.18 2.19
CA GLY A 294 -16.35 -16.34 0.72
C GLY A 294 -14.98 -16.77 0.19
N LEU A 295 -14.62 -16.30 -1.01
CA LEU A 295 -13.33 -16.57 -1.64
C LEU A 295 -12.34 -15.42 -1.42
N HIS A 296 -11.10 -15.76 -1.10
CA HIS A 296 -10.03 -14.78 -0.96
C HIS A 296 -9.60 -14.22 -2.33
N PRO A 297 -9.23 -12.93 -2.40
CA PRO A 297 -9.22 -11.96 -1.28
C PRO A 297 -10.62 -11.60 -0.76
N SER A 298 -10.76 -11.31 0.54
CA SER A 298 -12.06 -10.97 1.12
C SER A 298 -12.62 -9.65 0.57
N ARG A 299 -13.95 -9.48 0.62
CA ARG A 299 -14.57 -8.16 0.47
C ARG A 299 -14.70 -7.53 1.85
N GLY A 300 -14.40 -6.24 1.96
CA GLY A 300 -14.45 -5.48 3.20
C GLY A 300 -15.84 -5.03 3.65
N MET A 301 -16.86 -5.28 2.82
CA MET A 301 -18.27 -4.89 3.00
C MET A 301 -18.81 -4.94 4.43
#